data_AF-A0A2S5TKV0-F1
#
_entry.id   AF-A0A2S5TKV0-F1
#
_cell.length_a   1.000
_cell.length_b   1.000
_cell.length_c   1.000
_cell.angle_alpha   90.00
_cell.angle_beta   90.00
_cell.angle_gamma   90.00
#
_symmetry.space_group_name_H-M   'P 1'
#
loop_
_entity.id
_entity.type
_entity.pdbx_description
1 polymer ?
#
loop_
_entity_poly.entity_id
_entity_poly.type
_entity_poly.pdbx_seq_one_letter_code
_entity_poly.pdbx_strand_id
1 'polypeptide(L)'
;MKLRPLWGWLLGTVLLPAAAAPPAPSSQPGLVPTEVVDAFHAALASGDRKGVVQHLAADLSIYEQGFTELGRDAYAEGSMPNDITFASLVKREVLRRDAWEDGNVAWVLTLSSVTGDFGDQKLALVNTETLVLRRTDLGWKIVHIHRSAHPRGTDEELPEPLARKAAPPPPAPPPAPTPAVPLPPAPPESAAAAPPKAASAEPAPASSAAPASDDAPAPEAGALPPLPPAPPAPTRPEGE
;
A
#
# COMPACT_ATOMS: atom_id res chain seq x y z
N MET A 1 -7.32 96.97 9.88
CA MET A 1 -5.97 96.39 10.10
C MET A 1 -5.86 95.07 9.34
N LYS A 2 -4.84 94.99 8.48
CA LYS A 2 -4.09 93.85 7.90
C LYS A 2 -4.81 92.57 7.42
N LEU A 3 -4.60 92.32 6.12
CA LEU A 3 -4.61 91.06 5.36
C LEU A 3 -4.01 89.85 6.12
N ARG A 4 -4.47 88.62 5.79
CA ARG A 4 -3.75 87.68 4.89
C ARG A 4 -4.54 86.39 4.59
N PRO A 5 -4.39 85.82 3.37
CA PRO A 5 -5.07 84.60 2.92
C PRO A 5 -4.21 83.36 3.23
N LEU A 6 -4.85 82.20 3.42
CA LEU A 6 -4.17 80.91 3.42
C LEU A 6 -4.93 79.91 2.54
N TRP A 7 -4.28 79.62 1.43
CA TRP A 7 -4.53 78.53 0.50
C TRP A 7 -4.34 77.20 1.24
N GLY A 8 -5.36 76.35 1.27
CA GLY A 8 -5.28 74.99 1.82
C GLY A 8 -5.75 73.99 0.77
N TRP A 9 -4.87 73.09 0.39
CA TRP A 9 -5.03 72.08 -0.66
C TRP A 9 -6.18 71.10 -0.38
N LEU A 10 -7.00 70.81 -1.40
CA LEU A 10 -7.89 69.64 -1.43
C LEU A 10 -7.05 68.41 -1.82
N LEU A 11 -6.72 67.55 -0.86
CA LEU A 11 -6.29 66.18 -1.13
C LEU A 11 -7.54 65.28 -1.10
N GLY A 12 -8.04 64.92 -2.28
CA GLY A 12 -9.12 63.95 -2.41
C GLY A 12 -8.65 62.57 -1.96
N THR A 13 -9.22 62.04 -0.89
CA THR A 13 -9.02 60.64 -0.49
C THR A 13 -9.99 59.78 -1.30
N VAL A 14 -9.48 59.06 -2.30
CA VAL A 14 -10.23 57.97 -2.93
C VAL A 14 -10.11 56.76 -2.01
N LEU A 15 -11.21 56.41 -1.34
CA LEU A 15 -11.31 55.18 -0.55
C LEU A 15 -11.64 54.04 -1.51
N LEU A 16 -10.65 53.19 -1.80
CA LEU A 16 -10.88 51.93 -2.50
C LEU A 16 -11.47 50.91 -1.50
N PRO A 17 -12.60 50.25 -1.78
CA PRO A 17 -13.10 49.21 -0.91
C PRO A 17 -12.18 48.00 -0.99
N ALA A 18 -11.62 47.59 0.15
CA ALA A 18 -10.94 46.31 0.26
C ALA A 18 -11.98 45.19 0.10
N ALA A 19 -11.96 44.51 -1.04
CA ALA A 19 -12.71 43.29 -1.23
C ALA A 19 -12.18 42.25 -0.24
N ALA A 20 -13.00 41.87 0.73
CA ALA A 20 -12.69 40.76 1.63
C ALA A 20 -12.55 39.48 0.79
N ALA A 21 -11.38 38.85 0.86
CA ALA A 21 -11.17 37.54 0.27
C ALA A 21 -12.17 36.53 0.89
N PRO A 22 -12.73 35.62 0.09
CA PRO A 22 -13.61 34.58 0.64
C PRO A 22 -12.82 33.74 1.67
N PRO A 23 -13.46 33.28 2.75
CA PRO A 23 -12.81 32.40 3.71
C PRO A 23 -12.30 31.15 2.98
N ALA A 24 -11.04 30.81 3.19
CA ALA A 24 -10.48 29.55 2.72
C ALA A 24 -11.32 28.38 3.27
N PRO A 25 -11.58 27.33 2.47
CA PRO A 25 -12.31 26.17 2.95
C PRO A 25 -11.58 25.60 4.17
N SER A 26 -12.27 25.61 5.31
CA SER A 26 -11.82 24.94 6.52
C SER A 26 -11.67 23.45 6.20
N SER A 27 -10.42 22.97 6.14
CA SER A 27 -10.12 21.54 6.09
C SER A 27 -10.70 20.90 7.34
N GLN A 28 -11.85 20.24 7.23
CA GLN A 28 -12.29 19.28 8.22
C GLN A 28 -11.13 18.29 8.42
N PRO A 29 -10.69 18.01 9.65
CA PRO A 29 -9.70 16.97 9.85
C PRO A 29 -10.34 15.65 9.39
N GLY A 30 -9.92 15.16 8.22
CA GLY A 30 -10.27 13.82 7.77
C GLY A 30 -9.71 12.78 8.74
N LEU A 31 -10.26 11.56 8.70
CA LEU A 31 -9.80 10.45 9.55
C LEU A 31 -8.29 10.31 9.50
N VAL A 32 -7.66 10.09 10.66
CA VAL A 32 -6.23 9.72 10.69
C VAL A 32 -6.06 8.29 10.17
N PRO A 33 -4.85 7.84 9.78
CA PRO A 33 -4.65 6.54 9.15
C PRO A 33 -5.22 5.36 9.94
N THR A 34 -5.05 5.34 11.27
CA THR A 34 -5.59 4.27 12.12
C THR A 34 -7.12 4.23 12.11
N GLU A 35 -7.78 5.38 12.07
CA GLU A 35 -9.24 5.46 12.00
C GLU A 35 -9.77 5.01 10.63
N VAL A 36 -9.03 5.25 9.54
CA VAL A 36 -9.36 4.68 8.22
C VAL A 36 -9.26 3.16 8.24
N VAL A 37 -8.24 2.60 8.88
CA VAL A 37 -8.10 1.14 9.03
C VAL A 37 -9.25 0.57 9.86
N ASP A 38 -9.62 1.22 10.97
CA ASP A 38 -10.73 0.76 11.80
C ASP A 38 -12.07 0.86 11.09
N ALA A 39 -12.32 1.94 10.34
CA ALA A 39 -13.52 2.08 9.53
C ALA A 39 -13.59 1.04 8.38
N PHE A 40 -12.46 0.71 7.76
CA PHE A 40 -12.36 -0.35 6.77
C PHE A 40 -12.72 -1.73 7.35
N HIS A 41 -12.16 -2.08 8.52
CA HIS A 41 -12.50 -3.35 9.19
C HIS A 41 -13.94 -3.39 9.69
N ALA A 42 -14.47 -2.26 10.18
CA ALA A 42 -15.88 -2.15 10.56
C ALA A 42 -16.80 -2.37 9.36
N ALA A 43 -16.47 -1.80 8.20
CA ALA A 43 -17.24 -1.98 6.97
C ALA A 43 -17.22 -3.43 6.47
N LEU A 44 -16.07 -4.13 6.59
CA LEU A 44 -16.00 -5.57 6.32
C LEU A 44 -16.93 -6.35 7.25
N ALA A 45 -16.83 -6.13 8.56
CA ALA A 45 -17.62 -6.84 9.56
C ALA A 45 -19.13 -6.57 9.44
N SER A 46 -19.53 -5.37 8.99
CA SER A 46 -20.94 -5.01 8.77
C SER A 46 -21.46 -5.36 7.38
N GLY A 47 -20.62 -5.88 6.49
CA GLY A 47 -20.96 -6.14 5.09
C GLY A 47 -21.25 -4.90 4.25
N ASP A 48 -20.77 -3.72 4.67
CA ASP A 48 -20.92 -2.48 3.92
C ASP A 48 -19.92 -2.42 2.77
N ARG A 49 -20.25 -3.05 1.64
CA ARG A 49 -19.38 -3.07 0.44
C ARG A 49 -18.97 -1.67 -0.01
N LYS A 50 -19.88 -0.70 0.04
CA LYS A 50 -19.56 0.69 -0.34
C LYS A 50 -18.61 1.31 0.67
N GLY A 51 -18.84 1.06 1.95
CA GLY A 51 -17.97 1.40 3.07
C GLY A 51 -16.56 0.79 2.96
N VAL A 52 -16.44 -0.43 2.44
CA VAL A 52 -15.12 -1.02 2.17
C VAL A 52 -14.44 -0.27 1.02
N VAL A 53 -15.12 -0.14 -0.12
CA VAL A 53 -14.58 0.50 -1.34
C VAL A 53 -14.14 1.96 -1.10
N GLN A 54 -14.87 2.72 -0.29
CA GLN A 54 -14.51 4.12 -0.01
C GLN A 54 -13.14 4.28 0.68
N HIS A 55 -12.64 3.25 1.39
CA HIS A 55 -11.35 3.33 2.07
C HIS A 55 -10.17 2.89 1.18
N LEU A 56 -10.44 2.38 -0.02
CA LEU A 56 -9.44 1.80 -0.92
C LEU A 56 -9.08 2.76 -2.06
N ALA A 57 -7.79 2.85 -2.38
CA ALA A 57 -7.32 3.52 -3.59
C ALA A 57 -7.57 2.64 -4.83
N ALA A 58 -7.72 3.24 -6.01
CA ALA A 58 -8.00 2.47 -7.23
C ALA A 58 -6.88 1.47 -7.58
N ASP A 59 -5.63 1.85 -7.30
CA ASP A 59 -4.39 1.09 -7.50
C ASP A 59 -4.03 0.18 -6.32
N LEU A 60 -5.03 -0.29 -5.54
CA LEU A 60 -4.84 -1.21 -4.42
C LEU A 60 -4.03 -2.46 -4.83
N SER A 61 -3.13 -2.90 -3.96
CA SER A 61 -2.51 -4.22 -4.05
C SER A 61 -2.74 -5.01 -2.75
N ILE A 62 -3.09 -6.28 -2.85
CA ILE A 62 -3.31 -7.17 -1.72
C ILE A 62 -2.38 -8.36 -1.83
N TYR A 63 -1.69 -8.66 -0.74
CA TYR A 63 -0.83 -9.82 -0.58
C TYR A 63 -1.33 -10.62 0.61
N GLU A 64 -1.70 -11.87 0.39
CA GLU A 64 -2.28 -12.71 1.44
C GLU A 64 -1.82 -14.15 1.31
N GLN A 65 -1.18 -14.68 2.36
CA GLN A 65 -0.78 -16.10 2.45
C GLN A 65 0.00 -16.60 1.21
N GLY A 66 0.78 -15.72 0.57
CA GLY A 66 1.56 -16.02 -0.64
C GLY A 66 0.83 -15.77 -1.96
N PHE A 67 -0.44 -15.35 -1.95
CA PHE A 67 -1.22 -14.94 -3.11
C PHE A 67 -1.27 -13.42 -3.27
N THR A 68 -1.61 -12.96 -4.47
CA THR A 68 -1.71 -11.54 -4.79
C THR A 68 -2.98 -11.22 -5.55
N GLU A 69 -3.59 -10.09 -5.23
CA GLU A 69 -4.72 -9.50 -5.96
C GLU A 69 -4.44 -8.01 -6.22
N LEU A 70 -4.70 -7.56 -7.45
CA LEU A 70 -4.34 -6.21 -7.90
C LEU A 70 -5.57 -5.45 -8.39
N GLY A 71 -5.74 -4.24 -7.89
CA GLY A 71 -6.83 -3.33 -8.23
C GLY A 71 -8.00 -3.43 -7.26
N ARG A 72 -8.53 -2.26 -6.87
CA ARG A 72 -9.70 -2.17 -5.97
C ARG A 72 -10.94 -2.83 -6.54
N ASP A 73 -11.18 -2.65 -7.83
CA ASP A 73 -12.40 -3.15 -8.47
C ASP A 73 -12.32 -4.68 -8.62
N ALA A 74 -11.13 -5.22 -8.91
CA ALA A 74 -10.88 -6.67 -8.86
C ALA A 74 -11.14 -7.22 -7.46
N TYR A 75 -10.60 -6.59 -6.40
CA TYR A 75 -10.91 -6.96 -5.02
C TYR A 75 -12.42 -6.92 -4.71
N ALA A 76 -13.11 -5.87 -5.15
CA ALA A 76 -14.54 -5.69 -4.89
C ALA A 76 -15.43 -6.75 -5.52
N GLU A 77 -15.03 -7.27 -6.68
CA GLU A 77 -15.72 -8.33 -7.42
C GLU A 77 -15.24 -9.74 -7.04
N GLY A 78 -13.98 -9.86 -6.62
CA GLY A 78 -13.26 -11.10 -6.31
C GLY A 78 -13.36 -11.48 -4.84
N SER A 79 -12.33 -11.16 -4.04
CA SER A 79 -12.21 -11.69 -2.67
C SER A 79 -13.03 -10.93 -1.61
N MET A 80 -13.44 -9.68 -1.84
CA MET A 80 -14.20 -8.88 -0.86
C MET A 80 -15.46 -9.57 -0.29
N PRO A 81 -16.31 -10.27 -1.07
CA PRO A 81 -17.46 -11.00 -0.52
C PRO A 81 -17.05 -12.08 0.49
N ASN A 82 -15.92 -12.76 0.26
CA ASN A 82 -15.39 -13.75 1.19
C ASN A 82 -14.84 -13.09 2.46
N ASP A 83 -14.12 -11.98 2.32
CA ASP A 83 -13.62 -11.18 3.45
C ASP A 83 -14.77 -10.67 4.33
N ILE A 84 -15.84 -10.15 3.72
CA ILE A 84 -17.05 -9.72 4.43
C ILE A 84 -17.69 -10.88 5.17
N THR A 85 -17.88 -12.01 4.48
CA THR A 85 -18.49 -13.20 5.08
C THR A 85 -17.66 -13.66 6.28
N PHE A 86 -16.35 -13.78 6.11
CA PHE A 86 -15.42 -14.15 7.16
C PHE A 86 -15.47 -13.17 8.34
N ALA A 87 -15.36 -11.86 8.07
CA ALA A 87 -15.38 -10.82 9.09
C ALA A 87 -16.69 -10.78 9.89
N SER A 88 -17.82 -11.15 9.28
CA SER A 88 -19.12 -11.21 9.95
C SER A 88 -19.26 -12.39 10.92
N LEU A 89 -18.48 -13.45 10.73
CA LEU A 89 -18.55 -14.69 11.49
C LEU A 89 -17.52 -14.78 12.62
N VAL A 90 -16.54 -13.88 12.64
CA VAL A 90 -15.42 -13.93 13.58
C VAL A 90 -15.40 -12.71 14.48
N LYS A 91 -14.95 -12.91 15.72
CA LYS A 91 -14.51 -11.84 16.60
C LYS A 91 -13.05 -11.54 16.32
N ARG A 92 -12.76 -10.30 15.95
CA ARG A 92 -11.39 -9.77 15.81
C ARG A 92 -11.05 -8.88 17.00
N GLU A 93 -9.91 -9.13 17.63
CA GLU A 93 -9.37 -8.35 18.74
C GLU A 93 -7.97 -7.84 18.39
N VAL A 94 -7.77 -6.53 18.42
CA VAL A 94 -6.44 -5.92 18.18
C VAL A 94 -5.59 -6.11 19.44
N LEU A 95 -4.48 -6.84 19.30
CA LEU A 95 -3.54 -7.10 20.38
C LEU A 95 -2.46 -6.03 20.46
N ARG A 96 -1.97 -5.60 19.30
CA ARG A 96 -0.96 -4.56 19.16
C ARG A 96 -1.19 -3.80 17.87
N ARG A 97 -0.96 -2.49 17.92
CA ARG A 97 -0.92 -1.65 16.72
C ARG A 97 0.19 -0.62 16.83
N ASP A 98 0.98 -0.54 15.77
CA ASP A 98 1.96 0.51 15.55
C ASP A 98 1.56 1.27 14.28
N ALA A 99 1.71 2.60 14.30
CA ALA A 99 1.42 3.44 13.14
C ALA A 99 2.41 4.59 13.06
N TRP A 100 2.79 4.96 11.84
CA TRP A 100 3.60 6.14 11.57
C TRP A 100 3.26 6.73 10.21
N GLU A 101 3.54 8.01 10.06
CA GLU A 101 3.33 8.79 8.85
C GLU A 101 4.68 9.37 8.39
N ASP A 102 4.93 9.35 7.08
CA ASP A 102 6.01 10.09 6.43
C ASP A 102 5.44 10.82 5.20
N GLY A 103 5.30 12.14 5.33
CA GLY A 103 4.69 12.99 4.32
C GLY A 103 3.25 12.56 3.97
N ASN A 104 3.08 12.03 2.76
CA ASN A 104 1.79 11.59 2.23
C ASN A 104 1.57 10.07 2.32
N VAL A 105 2.42 9.35 3.05
CA VAL A 105 2.34 7.90 3.23
C VAL A 105 2.23 7.58 4.71
N ALA A 106 1.44 6.56 5.03
CA ALA A 106 1.33 6.03 6.39
C ALA A 106 1.38 4.51 6.37
N TRP A 107 1.89 3.92 7.45
CA TRP A 107 1.87 2.49 7.69
C TRP A 107 1.10 2.22 8.96
N VAL A 108 0.23 1.22 8.93
CA VAL A 108 -0.50 0.72 10.09
C VAL A 108 -0.24 -0.77 10.19
N LEU A 109 0.51 -1.17 11.19
CA LEU A 109 0.89 -2.55 11.46
C LEU A 109 0.03 -3.05 12.62
N THR A 110 -0.79 -4.06 12.35
CA THR A 110 -1.73 -4.61 13.34
C THR A 110 -1.45 -6.08 13.58
N LEU A 111 -1.27 -6.45 14.83
CA LEU A 111 -1.37 -7.82 15.31
C LEU A 111 -2.74 -8.00 15.96
N SER A 112 -3.47 -9.04 15.58
CA SER A 112 -4.82 -9.31 16.10
C SER A 112 -5.05 -10.78 16.39
N SER A 113 -5.86 -11.09 17.40
CA SER A 113 -6.46 -12.41 17.56
C SER A 113 -7.79 -12.45 16.81
N VAL A 114 -8.04 -13.55 16.10
CA VAL A 114 -9.31 -13.80 15.42
C VAL A 114 -9.87 -15.11 15.94
N THR A 115 -11.09 -15.08 16.46
CA THR A 115 -11.77 -16.26 17.03
C THR A 115 -13.17 -16.38 16.46
N GLY A 116 -13.64 -17.59 16.21
CA GLY A 116 -15.01 -17.84 15.74
C GLY A 116 -15.38 -19.31 15.85
N ASP A 117 -16.63 -19.63 15.55
CA ASP A 117 -17.13 -21.00 15.50
C ASP A 117 -17.58 -21.32 14.07
N PHE A 118 -17.03 -22.38 13.48
CA PHE A 118 -17.37 -22.87 12.14
C PHE A 118 -17.93 -24.29 12.27
N GLY A 119 -19.25 -24.39 12.44
CA GLY A 119 -19.88 -25.65 12.81
C GLY A 119 -19.31 -26.17 14.14
N ASP A 120 -18.76 -27.38 14.14
CA ASP A 120 -18.16 -28.00 15.32
C ASP A 120 -16.68 -27.61 15.56
N GLN A 121 -16.08 -26.83 14.65
CA GLN A 121 -14.68 -26.43 14.76
C GLN A 121 -14.53 -25.01 15.32
N LYS A 122 -13.69 -24.86 16.34
CA LYS A 122 -13.28 -23.56 16.86
C LYS A 122 -12.16 -22.99 16.01
N LEU A 123 -12.38 -21.80 15.46
CA LEU A 123 -11.33 -21.01 14.85
C LEU A 123 -10.62 -20.18 15.92
N ALA A 124 -9.31 -20.29 15.99
CA ALA A 124 -8.46 -19.41 16.78
C ALA A 124 -7.18 -19.13 15.99
N LEU A 125 -7.03 -17.89 15.54
CA LEU A 125 -5.90 -17.42 14.74
C LEU A 125 -5.19 -16.25 15.42
N VAL A 126 -3.90 -16.13 15.12
CA VAL A 126 -3.15 -14.89 15.23
C VAL A 126 -2.93 -14.36 13.82
N ASN A 127 -3.32 -13.12 13.59
CA ASN A 127 -3.24 -12.45 12.29
C ASN A 127 -2.31 -11.23 12.38
N THR A 128 -1.39 -11.13 11.43
CA THR A 128 -0.55 -9.96 11.19
C THR A 128 -1.01 -9.25 9.92
N GLU A 129 -1.15 -7.94 10.02
CA GLU A 129 -1.62 -7.10 8.93
C GLU A 129 -0.75 -5.84 8.82
N THR A 130 -0.34 -5.53 7.60
CA THR A 130 0.31 -4.25 7.25
C THR A 130 -0.53 -3.54 6.22
N LEU A 131 -1.07 -2.37 6.58
CA LEU A 131 -1.74 -1.48 5.64
C LEU A 131 -0.83 -0.30 5.34
N VAL A 132 -0.65 -0.01 4.05
CA VAL A 132 -0.05 1.24 3.60
C VAL A 132 -1.17 2.14 3.11
N LEU A 133 -1.19 3.37 3.60
CA LEU A 133 -2.14 4.39 3.21
C LEU A 133 -1.43 5.53 2.51
N ARG A 134 -2.10 6.14 1.53
CA ARG A 134 -1.67 7.34 0.84
C ARG A 134 -2.67 8.47 1.08
N ARG A 135 -2.16 9.65 1.43
CA ARG A 135 -2.96 10.87 1.56
C ARG A 135 -3.37 11.34 0.17
N THR A 136 -4.66 11.62 0.01
CA THR A 136 -5.25 12.17 -1.21
C THR A 136 -6.06 13.42 -0.86
N ASP A 137 -6.55 14.14 -1.88
CA ASP A 137 -7.47 15.27 -1.68
C ASP A 137 -8.78 14.84 -0.99
N LEU A 138 -9.11 13.55 -1.04
CA LEU A 138 -10.28 12.93 -0.39
C LEU A 138 -9.96 12.30 0.98
N GLY A 139 -8.78 12.61 1.55
CA GLY A 139 -8.26 11.99 2.77
C GLY A 139 -7.40 10.76 2.49
N TRP A 140 -7.12 9.98 3.53
CA TRP A 140 -6.30 8.77 3.42
C TRP A 140 -7.04 7.63 2.70
N LYS A 141 -6.34 6.93 1.82
CA LYS A 141 -6.80 5.70 1.14
C LYS A 141 -5.78 4.59 1.31
N ILE A 142 -6.25 3.37 1.55
CA ILE A 142 -5.42 2.17 1.60
C ILE A 142 -4.97 1.83 0.18
N VAL A 143 -3.66 1.76 -0.04
CA VAL A 143 -3.02 1.44 -1.32
C VAL A 143 -2.38 0.06 -1.32
N HIS A 144 -2.08 -0.48 -0.14
CA HIS A 144 -1.54 -1.83 0.00
C HIS A 144 -2.10 -2.51 1.26
N ILE A 145 -2.38 -3.79 1.14
CA ILE A 145 -2.76 -4.69 2.24
C ILE A 145 -1.83 -5.90 2.17
N HIS A 146 -1.08 -6.16 3.23
CA HIS A 146 -0.43 -7.44 3.44
C HIS A 146 -1.07 -8.12 4.64
N ARG A 147 -1.49 -9.38 4.49
CA ARG A 147 -2.05 -10.20 5.57
C ARG A 147 -1.44 -11.59 5.61
N SER A 148 -1.23 -12.06 6.83
CA SER A 148 -0.95 -13.47 7.09
C SER A 148 -1.51 -13.87 8.43
N ALA A 149 -1.89 -15.14 8.54
CA ALA A 149 -2.42 -15.69 9.76
C ALA A 149 -1.90 -17.10 10.00
N HIS A 150 -1.80 -17.48 11.27
CA HIS A 150 -1.49 -18.84 11.70
C HIS A 150 -2.42 -19.25 12.83
N PRO A 151 -2.66 -20.57 13.02
CA PRO A 151 -3.37 -21.06 14.20
C PRO A 151 -2.74 -20.54 15.48
N ARG A 152 -3.59 -20.16 16.43
CA ARG A 152 -3.17 -19.93 17.81
C ARG A 152 -2.85 -21.30 18.40
N GLY A 153 -1.61 -21.51 18.86
CA GLY A 153 -1.18 -22.78 19.46
C GLY A 153 -2.02 -23.15 20.69
N THR A 154 -1.89 -24.40 21.17
CA THR A 154 -2.55 -24.86 22.41
C THR A 154 -1.89 -24.18 23.60
N ASP A 155 -2.56 -23.20 24.21
CA ASP A 155 -2.18 -22.46 25.42
C ASP A 155 -0.79 -21.78 25.44
N GLU A 156 -0.09 -21.69 24.30
CA GLU A 156 1.11 -20.87 24.18
C GLU A 156 0.69 -19.40 23.99
N GLU A 157 0.90 -18.64 25.07
CA GLU A 157 0.98 -17.18 25.20
C GLU A 157 0.69 -16.43 23.88
N LEU A 158 -0.35 -15.58 23.87
CA LEU A 158 -0.35 -14.43 22.97
C LEU A 158 1.06 -13.87 23.04
N PRO A 159 1.77 -13.66 21.92
CA PRO A 159 3.17 -13.27 21.97
C PRO A 159 3.28 -12.16 23.01
N GLU A 160 3.99 -12.43 24.11
CA GLU A 160 4.21 -11.44 25.18
C GLU A 160 4.49 -10.13 24.47
N PRO A 161 3.74 -9.06 24.74
CA PRO A 161 3.80 -7.85 23.94
C PRO A 161 5.26 -7.43 23.89
N LEU A 162 5.96 -7.74 22.78
CA LEU A 162 7.43 -7.81 22.74
C LEU A 162 7.96 -6.62 23.49
N ALA A 163 8.47 -6.87 24.71
CA ALA A 163 8.62 -5.86 25.75
C ALA A 163 9.20 -4.60 25.11
N ARG A 164 8.36 -3.56 24.98
CA ARG A 164 8.55 -2.36 24.15
C ARG A 164 10.00 -2.16 23.71
N LYS A 165 10.46 -2.86 22.68
CA LYS A 165 11.53 -2.31 21.88
C LYS A 165 10.80 -1.37 20.96
N ALA A 166 10.87 -0.07 21.27
CA ALA A 166 10.34 0.96 20.39
C ALA A 166 10.73 0.55 18.97
N ALA A 167 9.72 0.34 18.11
CA ALA A 167 9.99 0.03 16.73
C ALA A 167 10.98 1.10 16.26
N PRO A 168 12.13 0.72 15.68
CA PRO A 168 13.06 1.72 15.19
C PRO A 168 12.27 2.68 14.29
N PRO A 169 12.51 4.00 14.40
CA PRO A 169 11.83 4.96 13.55
C PRO A 169 11.97 4.48 12.09
N PRO A 170 10.96 4.72 11.24
CA PRO A 170 11.03 4.30 9.84
C PRO A 170 12.37 4.73 9.25
N PRO A 171 12.97 3.90 8.37
CA PRO A 171 14.22 4.27 7.71
C PRO A 171 14.03 5.65 7.06
N ALA A 172 15.01 6.53 7.24
CA ALA A 172 14.98 7.86 6.62
C ALA A 172 14.69 7.70 5.12
N PRO A 173 13.91 8.62 4.52
CA PRO A 173 13.64 8.58 3.09
C PRO A 173 14.98 8.48 2.33
N PRO A 174 15.04 7.68 1.24
CA PRO A 174 16.26 7.58 0.46
C PRO A 174 16.72 8.99 0.08
N PRO A 175 18.03 9.28 0.11
CA PRO A 175 18.53 10.59 -0.28
C PRO A 175 18.01 10.90 -1.68
N ALA A 176 17.57 12.15 -1.89
CA ALA A 176 17.15 12.61 -3.21
C ALA A 176 18.20 12.18 -4.25
N PRO A 177 17.79 11.69 -5.43
CA PRO A 177 18.76 11.33 -6.46
C PRO A 177 19.66 12.52 -6.69
N THR A 178 20.97 12.33 -6.50
CA THR A 178 21.97 13.34 -6.82
C THR A 178 21.69 13.78 -8.25
N PRO A 179 21.56 15.10 -8.55
CA PRO A 179 21.41 15.54 -9.93
C PRO A 179 22.53 14.90 -10.73
N ALA A 180 22.17 14.16 -11.78
CA ALA A 180 23.16 13.57 -12.65
C ALA A 180 24.09 14.70 -13.09
N VAL A 181 25.39 14.56 -12.81
CA VAL A 181 26.40 15.43 -13.41
C VAL A 181 26.15 15.33 -14.92
N PRO A 182 25.88 16.45 -15.63
CA PRO A 182 25.69 16.39 -17.06
C PRO A 182 26.86 15.64 -17.66
N LEU A 183 26.57 14.60 -18.46
CA LEU A 183 27.60 13.89 -19.18
C LEU A 183 28.41 14.96 -19.94
N PRO A 184 29.75 14.99 -19.82
CA PRO A 184 30.54 15.88 -20.65
C PRO A 184 30.17 15.64 -22.12
N PRO A 185 30.12 16.68 -22.97
CA PRO A 185 29.79 16.50 -24.37
C PRO A 185 30.72 15.44 -24.96
N ALA A 186 30.13 14.49 -25.69
CA ALA A 186 30.90 13.45 -26.35
C ALA A 186 32.03 14.10 -27.18
N PRO A 187 33.26 13.56 -27.13
CA PRO A 187 34.34 14.07 -27.97
C PRO A 187 33.91 13.97 -29.43
N PRO A 188 34.34 14.89 -30.31
CA PRO A 188 34.03 14.81 -31.73
C PRO A 188 34.50 13.46 -32.25
N GLU A 189 33.60 12.78 -32.96
CA GLU A 189 33.86 11.51 -33.61
C GLU A 189 35.09 11.67 -34.51
N SER A 190 36.20 11.06 -34.12
CA SER A 190 37.40 11.01 -34.95
C SER A 190 37.03 10.24 -36.21
N ALA A 191 37.04 10.94 -37.35
CA ALA A 191 36.82 10.36 -38.66
C ALA A 191 37.61 9.05 -38.80
N ALA A 192 36.90 7.93 -38.81
CA ALA A 192 37.50 6.63 -39.06
C ALA A 192 38.04 6.64 -40.49
N ALA A 193 39.35 6.47 -40.59
CA ALA A 193 40.06 6.24 -41.84
C ALA A 193 39.47 5.04 -42.59
N ALA A 194 39.47 5.13 -43.92
CA ALA A 194 38.98 4.10 -44.83
C ALA A 194 39.60 2.72 -44.55
N PRO A 195 38.87 1.62 -44.79
CA PRO A 195 39.36 0.28 -44.49
C PRO A 195 40.45 -0.15 -45.48
N PRO A 196 41.53 -0.83 -45.05
CA PRO A 196 42.42 -1.49 -45.97
C PRO A 196 41.81 -2.80 -46.51
N LYS A 197 42.15 -3.06 -47.76
CA LYS A 197 41.62 -4.09 -48.66
C LYS A 197 41.96 -5.51 -48.19
N ALA A 198 41.01 -6.43 -48.37
CA ALA A 198 41.13 -7.86 -48.06
C ALA A 198 42.27 -8.56 -48.85
N ALA A 199 42.98 -9.47 -48.18
CA ALA A 199 43.81 -10.50 -48.78
C ALA A 199 43.43 -11.87 -48.19
N SER A 200 43.12 -12.82 -49.07
CA SER A 200 42.75 -14.20 -48.80
C SER A 200 43.98 -15.12 -48.66
N ALA A 201 43.91 -16.15 -47.79
CA ALA A 201 44.49 -17.51 -47.92
C ALA A 201 44.22 -18.30 -46.61
N GLU A 202 43.26 -19.23 -46.56
CA GLU A 202 43.37 -20.72 -46.68
C GLU A 202 43.41 -21.47 -45.32
N PRO A 203 42.97 -22.75 -45.22
CA PRO A 203 42.14 -23.22 -44.10
C PRO A 203 42.68 -24.41 -43.26
N ALA A 204 42.15 -24.49 -42.02
CA ALA A 204 41.91 -25.67 -41.13
C ALA A 204 43.13 -26.53 -40.65
N PRO A 205 43.06 -27.21 -39.48
CA PRO A 205 42.11 -28.31 -39.28
C PRO A 205 41.34 -28.30 -37.95
N ALA A 206 40.31 -29.15 -37.95
CA ALA A 206 39.33 -29.41 -36.90
C ALA A 206 39.94 -30.01 -35.61
N SER A 207 39.26 -29.78 -34.48
CA SER A 207 39.28 -30.69 -33.33
C SER A 207 37.86 -30.86 -32.78
N SER A 208 37.61 -32.08 -32.34
CA SER A 208 36.31 -32.73 -32.13
C SER A 208 35.98 -32.87 -30.62
N ALA A 209 34.69 -33.10 -30.37
CA ALA A 209 34.06 -33.77 -29.21
C ALA A 209 33.69 -32.95 -27.93
N ALA A 210 32.43 -32.44 -27.91
CA ALA A 210 31.25 -32.86 -27.10
C ALA A 210 31.34 -33.10 -25.55
N PRO A 211 30.22 -33.26 -24.81
CA PRO A 211 29.61 -32.23 -23.94
C PRO A 211 29.44 -32.66 -22.46
N ALA A 212 29.03 -31.75 -21.58
CA ALA A 212 28.51 -32.12 -20.25
C ALA A 212 27.30 -31.23 -19.87
N SER A 213 26.17 -31.91 -19.73
CA SER A 213 24.93 -31.46 -19.11
C SER A 213 25.15 -31.24 -17.61
N ASP A 214 24.52 -30.21 -17.04
CA ASP A 214 24.28 -30.14 -15.61
C ASP A 214 22.78 -29.97 -15.39
N ASP A 215 22.16 -31.09 -15.02
CA ASP A 215 20.79 -31.23 -14.54
C ASP A 215 20.88 -31.13 -13.01
N ALA A 216 20.50 -29.99 -12.45
CA ALA A 216 20.42 -29.78 -11.01
C ALA A 216 18.93 -29.69 -10.61
N PRO A 217 18.45 -30.52 -9.67
CA PRO A 217 17.05 -30.49 -9.24
C PRO A 217 16.78 -29.25 -8.37
N ALA A 218 15.63 -28.63 -8.61
CA ALA A 218 15.06 -27.61 -7.73
C ALA A 218 14.72 -28.21 -6.35
N PRO A 219 14.88 -27.46 -5.24
CA PRO A 219 14.46 -27.94 -3.92
C PRO A 219 12.92 -27.97 -3.82
N GLU A 220 12.39 -29.10 -3.34
CA GLU A 220 10.97 -29.28 -3.03
C GLU A 220 10.48 -28.21 -2.05
N ALA A 221 9.52 -27.40 -2.50
CA ALA A 221 8.67 -26.62 -1.62
C ALA A 221 7.71 -27.59 -0.92
N GLY A 222 7.84 -27.72 0.40
CA GLY A 222 6.87 -28.45 1.22
C GLY A 222 5.47 -27.87 1.00
N ALA A 223 4.59 -28.68 0.41
CA ALA A 223 3.21 -28.30 0.16
C ALA A 223 2.48 -28.06 1.50
N LEU A 224 1.89 -26.87 1.65
CA LEU A 224 0.93 -26.59 2.71
C LEU A 224 -0.33 -27.45 2.49
N PRO A 225 -1.02 -27.87 3.58
CA PRO A 225 -2.26 -28.61 3.46
C PRO A 225 -3.33 -27.77 2.73
N PRO A 226 -4.20 -28.40 1.92
CA PRO A 226 -5.25 -27.68 1.21
C PRO A 226 -6.21 -27.01 2.18
N LEU A 227 -6.68 -25.82 1.81
CA LEU A 227 -7.76 -25.15 2.52
C LEU A 227 -8.99 -26.08 2.60
N PRO A 228 -9.75 -26.04 3.70
CA PRO A 228 -10.99 -26.79 3.80
C PRO A 228 -11.97 -26.32 2.71
N PRO A 229 -12.80 -27.23 2.16
CA PRO A 229 -13.76 -26.89 1.13
C PRO A 229 -14.74 -25.82 1.66
N ALA A 230 -15.15 -24.92 0.77
CA ALA A 230 -16.17 -23.92 1.08
C ALA A 230 -17.43 -24.59 1.65
N PRO A 231 -18.05 -24.04 2.71
CA PRO A 231 -19.28 -24.58 3.24
C PRO A 231 -20.37 -24.59 2.16
N PRO A 232 -21.26 -25.59 2.16
CA PRO A 232 -22.35 -25.66 1.19
C PRO A 232 -23.22 -24.41 1.30
N ALA A 233 -23.66 -23.90 0.14
CA ALA A 233 -24.61 -22.81 0.09
C ALA A 233 -25.83 -23.13 0.97
N PRO A 234 -26.37 -22.16 1.73
CA PRO A 234 -27.53 -22.41 2.58
C PRO A 234 -28.68 -22.94 1.72
N THR A 235 -29.14 -24.15 2.04
CA THR A 235 -30.35 -24.71 1.45
C THR A 235 -31.49 -23.77 1.81
N ARG A 236 -32.04 -23.13 0.79
CA ARG A 236 -33.27 -22.36 0.92
C ARG A 236 -34.33 -23.32 1.48
N PRO A 237 -35.01 -22.99 2.58
CA PRO A 237 -36.12 -23.81 3.02
C PRO A 237 -37.18 -23.78 1.91
N GLU A 238 -37.40 -24.93 1.28
CA GLU A 238 -38.62 -25.15 0.52
C GLU A 238 -39.76 -25.20 1.53
N GLY A 239 -40.61 -24.17 1.48
CA GLY A 239 -41.81 -24.09 2.29
C GLY A 239 -42.96 -23.55 1.44
N GLU A 240 -44.06 -24.29 1.51
CA GLU A 240 -45.46 -23.91 1.23
C GLU A 240 -45.92 -23.73 -0.23
#